data_AF-A0A2S7XNA3-F1
#
_entry.id   AF-A0A2S7XNA3-F1
#
_cell.length_a   1.000
_cell.length_b   1.000
_cell.length_c   1.000
_cell.angle_alpha   90.00
_cell.angle_beta   90.00
_cell.angle_gamma   90.00
#
_symmetry.space_group_name_H-M   'P 1'
#
loop_
_entity.id
_entity.type
_entity.pdbx_description
1 polymer ?
#
loop_
_entity_poly.entity_id
_entity_poly.type
_entity_poly.pdbx_seq_one_letter_code
_entity_poly.pdbx_strand_id
1 'polypeptide(L)'
;MLLFIATPIVFASPIVFINEIHYDNISTDTGEAIELFGTAGTDLTGWSLVLYNGADSELYDINSTKLLLGTFGNQNNSGFGTLVFNYPQDGIQNGAPDGIALVNNLNTVVQFLSYEGSFTAVGGSANGLPSTNIDVSESNATPVGHSLQLTGTGNQYSDFIWASSGASTFGSFNTGQTVVAANTTNTPDNAIPEPTALTLLGIGFAGLGAARRRQAA
;
A
#
# COMPACT_ATOMS: atom_id res chain seq x y z
N MET A 1 11.65 -5.10 -42.94
CA MET A 1 10.69 -4.53 -41.99
C MET A 1 11.02 -5.11 -40.63
N LEU A 2 11.68 -4.35 -39.76
CA LEU A 2 12.06 -4.83 -38.43
C LEU A 2 10.79 -4.79 -37.57
N LEU A 3 10.26 -5.97 -37.21
CA LEU A 3 9.09 -6.10 -36.35
C LEU A 3 9.52 -5.81 -34.91
N PHE A 4 9.19 -4.63 -34.40
CA PHE A 4 9.29 -4.33 -32.97
C PHE A 4 8.14 -5.04 -32.25
N ILE A 5 8.43 -6.17 -31.60
CA ILE A 5 7.55 -6.70 -30.57
C ILE A 5 7.72 -5.83 -29.32
N ALA A 6 6.80 -4.90 -29.10
CA ALA A 6 6.67 -4.21 -27.82
C ALA A 6 6.13 -5.21 -26.80
N THR A 7 6.97 -5.66 -25.87
CA THR A 7 6.49 -6.36 -24.68
C THR A 7 5.67 -5.38 -23.84
N PRO A 8 4.41 -5.67 -23.52
CA PRO A 8 3.65 -4.81 -22.61
C PRO A 8 4.36 -4.82 -21.25
N ILE A 9 4.75 -3.65 -20.77
CA ILE A 9 5.20 -3.47 -19.40
C ILE A 9 3.95 -3.58 -18.52
N VAL A 10 3.80 -4.71 -17.84
CA VAL A 10 2.75 -4.90 -16.84
C VAL A 10 3.27 -4.31 -15.53
N PHE A 11 2.75 -3.15 -15.15
CA PHE A 11 2.93 -2.66 -13.78
C PHE A 11 2.03 -3.50 -12.87
N ALA A 12 2.61 -4.08 -11.82
CA ALA A 12 1.81 -4.70 -10.76
C ALA A 12 0.89 -3.64 -10.15
N SER A 13 -0.36 -4.00 -9.85
CA SER A 13 -1.28 -3.11 -9.14
C SER A 13 -0.65 -2.70 -7.81
N PRO A 14 -0.74 -1.42 -7.40
CA PRO A 14 -0.24 -1.00 -6.10
C PRO A 14 -0.94 -1.79 -4.98
N ILE A 15 -0.17 -2.12 -3.94
CA ILE A 15 -0.66 -2.79 -2.74
C ILE A 15 -1.17 -1.70 -1.80
N VAL A 16 -2.40 -1.86 -1.30
CA VAL A 16 -2.97 -1.02 -0.24
C VAL A 16 -3.88 -1.89 0.63
N PHE A 17 -3.70 -1.87 1.95
CA PHE A 17 -4.55 -2.59 2.90
C PHE A 17 -4.60 -1.91 4.27
N ILE A 18 -5.60 -2.27 5.07
CA ILE A 18 -5.78 -1.84 6.46
C ILE A 18 -4.72 -2.52 7.35
N ASN A 19 -3.93 -1.72 8.07
CA ASN A 19 -2.72 -2.15 8.77
C ASN A 19 -2.83 -2.10 10.30
N GLU A 20 -3.55 -1.11 10.82
CA GLU A 20 -3.71 -0.85 12.24
C GLU A 20 -5.09 -0.21 12.48
N ILE A 21 -5.80 -0.63 13.54
CA ILE A 21 -7.14 -0.14 13.89
C ILE A 21 -7.16 0.14 15.39
N HIS A 22 -7.66 1.32 15.76
CA HIS A 22 -8.05 1.65 17.13
C HIS A 22 -9.50 2.15 17.14
N TYR A 23 -10.37 1.48 17.90
CA TYR A 23 -11.80 1.78 18.00
C TYR A 23 -12.33 1.82 19.44
N ASP A 24 -11.77 1.08 20.41
CA ASP A 24 -12.29 1.04 21.79
C ASP A 24 -11.16 1.17 22.81
N ASN A 25 -11.34 2.03 23.82
CA ASN A 25 -10.46 2.08 24.99
C ASN A 25 -11.15 2.45 26.31
N ILE A 26 -10.37 2.36 27.38
CA ILE A 26 -10.83 2.70 28.72
C ILE A 26 -11.43 4.11 28.79
N SER A 27 -12.60 4.19 29.42
CA SER A 27 -13.40 5.41 29.59
C SER A 27 -14.13 5.85 28.32
N THR A 28 -13.47 6.63 27.48
CA THR A 28 -14.07 7.27 26.29
C THR A 28 -13.15 7.04 25.11
N ASP A 29 -13.70 6.67 23.97
CA ASP A 29 -12.94 6.22 22.81
C ASP A 29 -12.17 7.38 22.19
N THR A 30 -10.93 7.53 22.66
CA THR A 30 -10.05 8.64 22.31
C THR A 30 -8.87 8.17 21.47
N GLY A 31 -8.54 8.93 20.43
CA GLY A 31 -7.42 8.58 19.55
C GLY A 31 -7.76 7.50 18.51
N GLU A 32 -9.05 7.29 18.23
CA GLU A 32 -9.52 6.35 17.23
C GLU A 32 -8.94 6.68 15.85
N ALA A 33 -8.42 5.64 15.19
CA ALA A 33 -7.78 5.79 13.90
C ALA A 33 -7.74 4.46 13.14
N ILE A 34 -7.70 4.59 11.82
CA ILE A 34 -7.42 3.49 10.90
C ILE A 34 -6.15 3.85 10.14
N GLU A 35 -5.15 2.97 10.17
CA GLU A 35 -3.96 3.09 9.37
C GLU A 35 -4.04 2.20 8.14
N LEU A 36 -3.58 2.73 7.01
CA LEU A 36 -3.33 1.95 5.82
C LEU A 36 -1.83 1.75 5.63
N PHE A 37 -1.46 0.58 5.11
CA PHE A 37 -0.16 0.29 4.53
C PHE A 37 -0.30 0.30 3.01
N GLY A 38 0.71 0.79 2.29
CA GLY A 38 0.70 0.69 0.83
C GLY A 38 2.02 0.93 0.13
N THR A 39 2.04 0.61 -1.17
CA THR A 39 3.20 0.83 -2.05
C THR A 39 3.53 2.32 -2.12
N ALA A 40 4.79 2.66 -1.87
CA ALA A 40 5.27 4.04 -1.89
C ALA A 40 4.95 4.72 -3.24
N GLY A 41 4.51 5.97 -3.18
CA GLY A 41 4.07 6.73 -4.35
C GLY A 41 2.62 6.49 -4.78
N THR A 42 1.90 5.54 -4.16
CA THR A 42 0.47 5.37 -4.42
C THR A 42 -0.31 6.52 -3.79
N ASP A 43 -1.06 7.24 -4.62
CA ASP A 43 -1.97 8.32 -4.21
C ASP A 43 -3.37 7.77 -3.92
N LEU A 44 -3.91 8.13 -2.76
CA LEU A 44 -5.23 7.71 -2.29
C LEU A 44 -6.38 8.61 -2.76
N THR A 45 -6.13 9.58 -3.64
CA THR A 45 -7.20 10.39 -4.25
C THR A 45 -8.28 9.50 -4.86
N GLY A 46 -9.52 9.66 -4.37
CA GLY A 46 -10.70 8.89 -4.80
C GLY A 46 -10.93 7.58 -4.03
N TRP A 47 -10.02 7.18 -3.13
CA TRP A 47 -10.24 6.06 -2.22
C TRP A 47 -11.10 6.47 -1.03
N SER A 48 -11.72 5.50 -0.36
CA SER A 48 -12.50 5.73 0.85
C SER A 48 -12.37 4.59 1.87
N LEU A 49 -12.57 4.94 3.14
CA LEU A 49 -12.94 4.01 4.21
C LEU A 49 -14.44 4.14 4.45
N VAL A 50 -15.14 3.02 4.49
CA VAL A 50 -16.59 2.97 4.72
C VAL A 50 -16.89 2.11 5.95
N LEU A 51 -17.57 2.69 6.94
CA LEU A 51 -17.89 2.08 8.22
C LEU A 51 -19.32 1.53 8.23
N TYR A 52 -19.45 0.33 8.78
CA TYR A 52 -20.69 -0.44 8.82
C TYR A 52 -21.00 -0.90 10.24
N ASN A 53 -22.25 -0.71 10.65
CA ASN A 53 -22.80 -1.22 11.90
C ASN A 53 -23.20 -2.68 11.67
N GLY A 54 -22.62 -3.63 12.40
CA GLY A 54 -22.93 -5.04 12.18
C GLY A 54 -24.17 -5.54 12.92
N ALA A 55 -24.80 -4.73 13.79
CA ALA A 55 -26.06 -5.07 14.44
C ALA A 55 -27.24 -5.06 13.46
N ASP A 56 -27.27 -4.11 12.53
CA ASP A 56 -28.24 -4.05 11.42
C ASP A 56 -27.62 -4.30 10.04
N SER A 57 -26.29 -4.44 9.98
CA SER A 57 -25.48 -4.60 8.78
C SER A 57 -25.44 -3.38 7.86
N GLU A 58 -25.98 -2.23 8.27
CA GLU A 58 -26.05 -1.01 7.45
C GLU A 58 -24.83 -0.10 7.66
N LEU A 59 -24.79 1.01 6.92
CA LEU A 59 -23.78 2.05 7.13
C LEU A 59 -24.00 2.74 8.47
N TYR A 60 -22.93 3.27 9.08
CA TYR A 60 -23.10 4.18 10.21
C TYR A 60 -23.99 5.38 9.84
N ASP A 61 -24.77 5.87 10.81
CA ASP A 61 -25.66 7.02 10.62
C ASP A 61 -24.92 8.31 10.26
N ILE A 62 -23.72 8.52 10.82
CA ILE A 62 -22.93 9.73 10.66
C ILE A 62 -21.48 9.35 10.37
N ASN A 63 -20.84 10.07 9.44
CA ASN A 63 -19.43 9.88 9.07
C ASN A 63 -19.09 8.45 8.59
N SER A 64 -20.07 7.70 8.07
CA SER A 64 -19.86 6.35 7.56
C SER A 64 -18.89 6.28 6.40
N THR A 65 -18.69 7.34 5.64
CA THR A 65 -17.70 7.36 4.55
C THR A 65 -16.67 8.45 4.80
N LYS A 66 -15.41 8.03 4.88
CA LYS A 66 -14.25 8.92 4.92
C LYS A 66 -13.51 8.85 3.59
N LEU A 67 -13.47 9.96 2.86
CA LEU A 67 -12.61 10.10 1.69
C LEU A 67 -11.15 10.18 2.12
N LEU A 68 -10.28 9.46 1.39
CA LEU A 68 -8.86 9.41 1.70
C LEU A 68 -8.09 10.39 0.81
N LEU A 69 -7.02 10.93 1.37
CA LEU A 69 -6.06 11.78 0.70
C LEU A 69 -4.67 11.43 1.21
N GLY A 70 -3.66 11.72 0.38
CA GLY A 70 -2.26 11.50 0.71
C GLY A 70 -1.61 10.48 -0.20
N THR A 71 -0.29 10.46 -0.16
CA THR A 71 0.55 9.55 -0.94
C THR A 71 1.46 8.81 0.02
N PHE A 72 1.54 7.49 -0.10
CA PHE A 72 2.42 6.69 0.76
C PHE A 72 3.89 7.09 0.56
N GLY A 73 4.58 7.38 1.66
CA GLY A 73 6.03 7.60 1.65
C GLY A 73 6.80 6.30 1.43
N ASN A 74 8.11 6.41 1.16
CA ASN A 74 9.02 5.26 1.14
C ASN A 74 9.70 5.12 2.50
N GLN A 75 8.98 4.58 3.48
CA GLN A 75 9.50 4.37 4.84
C GLN A 75 10.63 3.34 4.81
N ASN A 76 11.75 3.68 5.45
CA ASN A 76 12.94 2.84 5.56
C ASN A 76 13.51 2.33 4.22
N ASN A 77 13.26 3.04 3.12
CA ASN A 77 13.63 2.61 1.75
C ASN A 77 13.07 1.22 1.36
N SER A 78 11.95 0.81 1.95
CA SER A 78 11.33 -0.50 1.73
C SER A 78 10.55 -0.63 0.42
N GLY A 79 10.20 0.50 -0.22
CA GLY A 79 9.22 0.57 -1.30
C GLY A 79 7.77 0.70 -0.81
N PHE A 80 7.55 0.83 0.50
CA PHE A 80 6.24 0.93 1.13
C PHE A 80 6.21 2.03 2.21
N GLY A 81 5.00 2.40 2.61
CA GLY A 81 4.78 3.28 3.76
C GLY A 81 3.39 3.16 4.34
N THR A 82 3.10 3.96 5.36
CA THR A 82 1.79 4.01 6.03
C THR A 82 1.15 5.40 5.97
N LEU A 83 -0.18 5.45 6.10
CA LEU A 83 -0.98 6.67 6.21
C LEU A 83 -2.08 6.48 7.27
N VAL A 84 -2.21 7.44 8.18
CA VAL A 84 -3.13 7.37 9.33
C VAL A 84 -4.35 8.26 9.10
N PHE A 85 -5.53 7.72 9.38
CA PHE A 85 -6.81 8.39 9.26
C PHE A 85 -7.52 8.48 10.62
N ASN A 86 -7.34 9.62 11.31
CA ASN A 86 -7.93 9.85 12.63
C ASN A 86 -9.43 10.12 12.58
N TYR A 87 -10.18 9.58 13.53
CA TYR A 87 -11.60 9.84 13.72
C TYR A 87 -11.81 10.78 14.92
N PRO A 88 -12.92 11.53 14.97
CA PRO A 88 -13.35 12.19 16.20
C PRO A 88 -13.54 11.15 17.32
N GLN A 89 -13.52 11.60 18.57
CA GLN A 89 -13.91 10.75 19.71
C GLN A 89 -15.30 10.14 19.49
N ASP A 90 -15.45 8.87 19.85
CA ASP A 90 -16.65 8.05 19.64
C ASP A 90 -17.05 8.02 18.14
N GLY A 91 -16.05 8.03 17.25
CA GLY A 91 -16.20 8.15 15.81
C GLY A 91 -16.22 6.83 15.05
N ILE A 92 -15.71 5.76 15.67
CA ILE A 92 -15.85 4.37 15.25
C ILE A 92 -16.72 3.69 16.32
N GLN A 93 -17.64 2.81 15.93
CA GLN A 93 -18.54 2.17 16.90
C GLN A 93 -17.89 0.90 17.48
N ASN A 94 -18.27 0.53 18.70
CA ASN A 94 -17.72 -0.64 19.41
C ASN A 94 -18.63 -1.87 19.24
N GLY A 95 -19.20 -2.07 18.06
CA GLY A 95 -20.19 -3.11 17.81
C GLY A 95 -19.58 -4.50 17.67
N ALA A 96 -20.35 -5.49 18.18
CA ALA A 96 -20.05 -6.91 18.08
C ALA A 96 -21.04 -7.63 17.14
N PRO A 97 -20.81 -7.64 15.81
CA PRO A 97 -19.67 -7.05 15.09
C PRO A 97 -19.94 -5.64 14.57
N ASP A 98 -18.88 -4.97 14.13
CA ASP A 98 -18.88 -3.80 13.22
C ASP A 98 -17.76 -3.98 12.18
N GLY A 99 -17.80 -3.18 11.10
CA GLY A 99 -16.92 -3.41 9.96
C GLY A 99 -16.40 -2.17 9.24
N ILE A 100 -15.28 -2.35 8.55
CA ILE A 100 -14.56 -1.35 7.80
C ILE A 100 -14.30 -1.89 6.39
N ALA A 101 -14.85 -1.21 5.38
CA ALA A 101 -14.55 -1.47 3.98
C ALA A 101 -13.52 -0.45 3.46
N LEU A 102 -12.41 -0.93 2.90
CA LEU A 102 -11.48 -0.15 2.11
C LEU A 102 -11.90 -0.20 0.64
N VAL A 103 -12.16 0.95 0.03
CA VAL A 103 -12.66 1.08 -1.34
C VAL A 103 -11.66 1.88 -2.16
N ASN A 104 -11.30 1.37 -3.35
CA ASN A 104 -10.38 2.07 -4.24
C ASN A 104 -11.05 3.16 -5.07
N ASN A 105 -10.23 3.92 -5.82
CA ASN A 105 -10.67 4.99 -6.71
C ASN A 105 -11.54 4.56 -7.90
N LEU A 106 -11.72 3.25 -8.11
CA LEU A 106 -12.65 2.68 -9.09
C LEU A 106 -13.93 2.18 -8.43
N ASN A 107 -14.18 2.55 -7.16
CA ASN A 107 -15.31 2.12 -6.35
C ASN A 107 -15.39 0.59 -6.17
N THR A 108 -14.23 -0.08 -6.13
CA THR A 108 -14.11 -1.51 -5.85
C THR A 108 -13.66 -1.73 -4.41
N VAL A 109 -14.33 -2.63 -3.70
CA VAL A 109 -13.94 -3.03 -2.33
C VAL A 109 -12.66 -3.86 -2.39
N VAL A 110 -11.61 -3.35 -1.76
CA VAL A 110 -10.29 -3.99 -1.64
C VAL A 110 -10.26 -4.91 -0.42
N GLN A 111 -10.82 -4.45 0.69
CA GLN A 111 -11.02 -5.24 1.91
C GLN A 111 -12.35 -4.89 2.54
N PHE A 112 -12.99 -5.88 3.14
CA PHE A 112 -14.08 -5.65 4.09
C PHE A 112 -13.79 -6.48 5.34
N LEU A 113 -13.27 -5.80 6.36
CA LEU A 113 -12.87 -6.39 7.63
C LEU A 113 -13.92 -6.10 8.69
N SER A 114 -14.08 -6.99 9.66
CA SER A 114 -14.88 -6.77 10.86
C SER A 114 -14.13 -7.22 12.10
N TYR A 115 -14.53 -6.72 13.26
CA TYR A 115 -14.08 -7.19 14.56
C TYR A 115 -15.27 -7.77 15.33
N GLU A 116 -14.98 -8.63 16.31
CA GLU A 116 -15.97 -9.23 17.20
C GLU A 116 -17.07 -10.06 16.49
N GLY A 117 -16.80 -10.52 15.27
CA GLY A 117 -17.71 -11.34 14.48
C GLY A 117 -17.66 -10.99 13.00
N SER A 118 -18.59 -11.55 12.22
CA SER A 118 -18.73 -11.30 10.78
C SER A 118 -20.18 -11.07 10.42
N PHE A 119 -20.43 -10.27 9.39
CA PHE A 119 -21.76 -9.98 8.87
C PHE A 119 -21.70 -9.71 7.36
N THR A 120 -22.86 -9.65 6.71
CA THR A 120 -22.96 -9.28 5.28
C THR A 120 -23.51 -7.88 5.18
N ALA A 121 -22.75 -6.97 4.58
CA ALA A 121 -23.15 -5.57 4.49
C ALA A 121 -24.45 -5.38 3.71
N VAL A 122 -25.27 -4.43 4.17
CA VAL A 122 -26.47 -3.91 3.53
C VAL A 122 -26.20 -2.45 3.19
N GLY A 123 -26.35 -2.10 1.91
CA GLY A 123 -26.05 -0.76 1.40
C GLY A 123 -24.55 -0.44 1.28
N GLY A 124 -24.28 0.79 0.84
CA GLY A 124 -22.93 1.30 0.59
C GLY A 124 -22.14 0.51 -0.47
N SER A 125 -20.82 0.68 -0.46
CA SER A 125 -19.88 0.09 -1.42
C SER A 125 -19.70 -1.43 -1.25
N ALA A 126 -19.86 -1.95 -0.02
CA ALA A 126 -19.75 -3.36 0.30
C ALA A 126 -21.07 -4.14 0.27
N ASN A 127 -22.16 -3.54 -0.26
CA ASN A 127 -23.48 -4.17 -0.27
C ASN A 127 -23.47 -5.62 -0.80
N GLY A 128 -23.94 -6.54 0.03
CA GLY A 128 -24.02 -7.98 -0.27
C GLY A 128 -22.70 -8.75 -0.10
N LEU A 129 -21.61 -8.09 0.31
CA LEU A 129 -20.33 -8.74 0.58
C LEU A 129 -20.24 -9.17 2.05
N PRO A 130 -19.76 -10.39 2.34
CA PRO A 130 -19.44 -10.80 3.71
C PRO A 130 -18.16 -10.09 4.18
N SER A 131 -18.15 -9.64 5.44
CA SER A 131 -16.93 -9.18 6.09
C SER A 131 -16.04 -10.36 6.50
N THR A 132 -14.75 -10.09 6.64
CA THR A 132 -13.76 -11.02 7.22
C THR A 132 -13.45 -10.58 8.64
N ASN A 133 -13.78 -11.43 9.63
CA ASN A 133 -13.42 -11.17 11.02
C ASN A 133 -11.90 -11.15 11.18
N ILE A 134 -11.37 -10.18 11.92
CA ILE A 134 -9.93 -10.07 12.21
C ILE A 134 -9.48 -10.93 13.40
N ASP A 135 -10.42 -11.59 14.09
CA ASP A 135 -10.22 -12.55 15.18
C ASP A 135 -9.48 -11.99 16.42
N VAL A 136 -9.35 -10.66 16.52
CA VAL A 136 -8.89 -9.91 17.68
C VAL A 136 -9.83 -8.73 17.90
N SER A 137 -9.88 -8.22 19.13
CA SER A 137 -10.76 -7.12 19.51
C SER A 137 -10.10 -6.21 20.52
N GLU A 138 -10.61 -4.99 20.60
CA GLU A 138 -10.41 -4.10 21.72
C GLU A 138 -11.57 -4.25 22.70
N SER A 139 -11.55 -3.47 23.78
CA SER A 139 -12.60 -3.46 24.79
C SER A 139 -12.46 -2.20 25.63
N ASN A 140 -13.45 -1.94 26.47
CA ASN A 140 -13.39 -0.91 27.52
C ASN A 140 -12.26 -1.08 28.56
N ALA A 141 -11.45 -2.13 28.47
CA ALA A 141 -10.23 -2.34 29.26
C ALA A 141 -8.94 -2.08 28.47
N THR A 142 -9.02 -1.85 27.16
CA THR A 142 -7.86 -1.49 26.32
C THR A 142 -7.27 -0.17 26.79
N PRO A 143 -5.95 -0.08 27.04
CA PRO A 143 -5.34 1.19 27.42
C PRO A 143 -5.38 2.23 26.30
N VAL A 144 -5.51 3.50 26.65
CA VAL A 144 -5.37 4.62 25.70
C VAL A 144 -3.98 4.56 25.04
N GLY A 145 -3.95 4.71 23.71
CA GLY A 145 -2.72 4.62 22.91
C GLY A 145 -2.32 3.19 22.55
N HIS A 146 -3.24 2.23 22.68
CA HIS A 146 -3.10 0.91 22.10
C HIS A 146 -3.93 0.77 20.83
N SER A 147 -3.68 -0.29 20.06
CA SER A 147 -4.36 -0.59 18.80
C SER A 147 -4.21 -2.08 18.45
N LEU A 148 -5.14 -2.57 17.64
CA LEU A 148 -4.99 -3.81 16.89
C LEU A 148 -4.07 -3.54 15.70
N GLN A 149 -3.08 -4.40 15.49
CA GLN A 149 -2.06 -4.14 14.47
C GLN A 149 -1.61 -5.44 13.78
N LEU A 150 -1.37 -5.37 12.47
CA LEU A 150 -0.79 -6.48 11.72
C LEU A 150 0.67 -6.72 12.10
N THR A 151 1.05 -7.98 12.24
CA THR A 151 2.43 -8.43 12.51
C THR A 151 2.82 -9.57 11.58
N GLY A 152 4.11 -9.79 11.34
CA GLY A 152 4.58 -10.82 10.39
C GLY A 152 5.71 -10.33 9.48
N THR A 153 5.98 -11.08 8.40
CA THR A 153 7.06 -10.75 7.46
C THR A 153 6.60 -10.92 6.02
N GLY A 154 6.64 -9.84 5.25
CA GLY A 154 6.23 -9.86 3.84
C GLY A 154 5.89 -8.48 3.31
N ASN A 155 5.02 -8.42 2.31
CA ASN A 155 4.51 -7.15 1.76
C ASN A 155 3.09 -7.23 1.23
N GLN A 156 2.47 -8.41 1.25
CA GLN A 156 1.07 -8.62 0.96
C GLN A 156 0.28 -8.71 2.27
N TYR A 157 -1.00 -8.33 2.25
CA TYR A 157 -1.89 -8.49 3.41
C TYR A 157 -1.88 -9.92 3.96
N SER A 158 -1.84 -10.93 3.09
CA SER A 158 -1.81 -12.35 3.45
C SER A 158 -0.53 -12.82 4.14
N ASP A 159 0.53 -12.00 4.14
CA ASP A 159 1.80 -12.32 4.81
C ASP A 159 1.79 -11.93 6.29
N PHE A 160 0.73 -11.24 6.73
CA PHE A 160 0.57 -10.72 8.07
C PHE A 160 -0.65 -11.32 8.76
N ILE A 161 -0.62 -11.29 10.09
CA ILE A 161 -1.73 -11.69 10.96
C ILE A 161 -2.03 -10.56 11.94
N TRP A 162 -3.29 -10.42 12.33
CA TRP A 162 -3.68 -9.46 13.36
C TRP A 162 -3.18 -9.92 14.73
N ALA A 163 -2.53 -9.01 15.46
CA ALA A 163 -2.12 -9.21 16.84
C ALA A 163 -3.14 -8.60 17.80
N SER A 164 -3.19 -9.14 19.03
CA SER A 164 -3.95 -8.53 20.13
C SER A 164 -3.52 -7.09 20.39
N SER A 165 -4.42 -6.28 20.96
CA SER A 165 -4.16 -4.87 21.22
C SER A 165 -2.84 -4.63 21.97
N GLY A 166 -2.00 -3.77 21.40
CA GLY A 166 -0.66 -3.41 21.90
C GLY A 166 -0.40 -1.93 21.67
N ALA A 167 0.73 -1.39 22.17
CA ALA A 167 1.07 0.02 21.98
C ALA A 167 1.01 0.40 20.49
N SER A 168 0.30 1.49 20.17
CA SER A 168 0.05 1.88 18.80
C SER A 168 1.32 2.33 18.09
N THR A 169 1.34 2.09 16.77
CA THR A 169 2.48 2.37 15.89
C THR A 169 2.11 3.29 14.74
N PHE A 170 0.92 3.89 14.79
CA PHE A 170 0.41 4.87 13.83
C PHE A 170 1.49 5.81 13.28
N GLY A 171 1.66 5.78 11.96
CA GLY A 171 2.63 6.54 11.18
C GLY A 171 3.96 5.81 10.96
N SER A 172 4.10 4.57 11.42
CA SER A 172 5.28 3.71 11.27
C SER A 172 4.87 2.26 10.99
N PHE A 173 5.80 1.41 10.58
CA PHE A 173 5.52 -0.03 10.52
C PHE A 173 5.27 -0.61 11.91
N ASN A 174 4.35 -1.56 11.98
CA ASN A 174 3.86 -2.10 13.24
C ASN A 174 4.92 -2.89 14.00
N THR A 175 4.69 -3.08 15.29
CA THR A 175 5.56 -3.90 16.12
C THR A 175 5.59 -5.34 15.62
N GLY A 176 6.79 -5.84 15.30
CA GLY A 176 6.96 -7.19 14.73
C GLY A 176 6.59 -7.31 13.25
N GLN A 177 6.25 -6.21 12.58
CA GLN A 177 6.04 -6.17 11.13
C GLN A 177 7.38 -5.94 10.41
N THR A 178 7.83 -6.93 9.66
CA THR A 178 9.03 -6.85 8.81
C THR A 178 8.61 -6.75 7.36
N VAL A 179 8.87 -5.62 6.73
CA VAL A 179 8.49 -5.37 5.34
C VAL A 179 9.59 -5.88 4.41
N VAL A 180 9.25 -6.83 3.56
CA VAL A 180 10.15 -7.30 2.50
C VAL A 180 9.92 -6.42 1.28
N ALA A 181 10.99 -5.81 0.76
CA ALA A 181 10.89 -4.99 -0.44
C ALA A 181 10.25 -5.79 -1.58
N ALA A 182 9.40 -5.14 -2.37
CA ALA A 182 8.87 -5.77 -3.58
C ALA A 182 10.06 -6.23 -4.42
N ASN A 183 10.05 -7.48 -4.86
CA ASN A 183 11.11 -7.99 -5.74
C ASN A 183 11.02 -7.23 -7.07
N THR A 184 11.76 -6.13 -7.21
CA THR A 184 11.76 -5.28 -8.40
C THR A 184 12.60 -5.90 -9.53
N THR A 185 12.58 -7.22 -9.72
CA THR A 185 13.29 -7.86 -10.84
C THR A 185 12.70 -7.50 -12.21
N ASN A 186 11.82 -6.51 -12.29
CA ASN A 186 11.57 -5.72 -13.48
C ASN A 186 12.70 -4.70 -13.73
N THR A 187 13.96 -5.13 -13.70
CA THR A 187 14.95 -4.52 -14.59
C THR A 187 14.73 -5.17 -15.96
N PRO A 188 14.24 -4.48 -17.00
CA PRO A 188 14.81 -4.77 -18.29
C PRO A 188 16.27 -4.36 -18.14
N ASP A 189 17.14 -5.34 -17.86
CA ASP A 189 18.56 -5.21 -18.13
C ASP A 189 18.74 -5.19 -19.66
N ASN A 190 18.23 -4.11 -20.25
CA ASN A 190 18.67 -3.58 -21.51
C ASN A 190 19.51 -2.33 -21.18
N ALA A 191 20.40 -2.43 -20.19
CA ALA A 191 21.66 -1.71 -20.33
C ALA A 191 22.29 -2.27 -21.62
N ILE A 192 21.95 -1.65 -22.76
CA ILE A 192 22.71 -1.82 -23.98
C ILE A 192 24.14 -1.50 -23.54
N PRO A 193 25.09 -2.45 -23.58
CA PRO A 193 26.48 -2.10 -23.36
C PRO A 193 26.77 -1.04 -24.41
N GLU A 194 27.15 0.17 -23.99
CA GLU A 194 27.57 1.21 -24.93
C GLU A 194 28.52 0.55 -25.92
N PRO A 195 28.16 0.44 -27.22
CA PRO A 195 29.05 -0.19 -28.16
C PRO A 195 30.31 0.65 -28.14
N THR A 196 31.44 0.00 -27.89
CA THR A 196 32.79 0.57 -27.94
C THR A 196 33.15 1.16 -29.32
N ALA A 197 32.20 1.30 -30.24
CA ALA A 197 32.33 1.88 -31.56
C ALA A 197 32.83 3.35 -31.55
N LEU A 198 32.71 4.08 -30.43
CA LEU A 198 33.31 5.42 -30.33
C LEU A 198 34.86 5.39 -30.22
N THR A 199 35.47 4.23 -30.00
CA THR A 199 36.95 4.07 -30.06
C THR A 199 37.49 3.68 -31.44
N LEU A 200 36.63 3.37 -32.42
CA LEU A 200 37.08 3.02 -33.79
C LEU A 200 36.94 4.15 -34.82
N LEU A 201 36.40 5.31 -34.44
CA LEU A 201 36.33 6.50 -35.29
C LEU A 201 37.55 7.46 -35.14
N GLY A 202 38.71 6.94 -34.72
CA GLY A 202 39.93 7.74 -34.49
C GLY A 202 41.16 7.34 -35.32
N ILE A 203 41.14 6.23 -36.06
CA ILE A 203 42.33 5.69 -36.76
C ILE A 203 42.21 5.82 -38.30
N GLY A 204 41.24 6.61 -38.80
CA GLY A 204 40.92 6.72 -40.22
C GLY A 204 41.60 7.85 -41.00
N PHE A 205 42.44 8.71 -40.39
CA PHE A 205 43.04 9.86 -41.08
C PHE A 205 44.50 10.14 -40.71
N ALA A 206 45.34 9.11 -40.65
CA ALA A 206 46.80 9.24 -40.63
C ALA A 206 47.43 8.36 -41.72
N GLY A 207 47.16 8.68 -42.99
CA GLY A 207 47.64 7.85 -44.11
C GLY A 207 47.82 8.52 -45.47
N LEU A 208 47.52 9.81 -45.64
CA LEU A 208 47.84 10.54 -46.88
C LEU A 208 48.64 11.81 -46.59
N GLY A 209 49.85 11.61 -46.09
CA GLY A 209 50.85 12.65 -45.95
C GLY A 209 52.23 12.07 -46.21
N ALA A 210 52.81 12.43 -47.37
CA ALA A 210 54.19 12.22 -47.77
C ALA A 210 54.59 10.88 -48.42
N ALA A 211 54.64 10.90 -49.76
CA ALA A 211 55.77 10.35 -50.51
C ALA A 211 56.11 11.27 -51.70
N ARG A 212 56.98 12.25 -51.46
CA ARG A 212 57.73 12.96 -52.51
C ARG A 212 59.04 12.20 -52.75
N ARG A 213 59.39 11.86 -54.00
CA ARG A 213 60.59 12.33 -54.73
C ARG A 213 60.96 11.46 -55.96
N ARG A 214 61.05 12.15 -57.10
CA ARG A 214 62.05 12.12 -58.19
C ARG A 214 62.88 10.84 -58.43
N GLN A 215 62.91 10.41 -59.69
CA GLN A 215 64.16 10.07 -60.38
C GLN A 215 64.17 10.62 -61.81
N ALA A 216 65.37 10.93 -62.29
CA ALA A 216 65.70 11.62 -63.53
C ALA A 216 66.08 10.64 -64.65
N ALA A 217 65.79 11.03 -65.89
CA ALA A 217 66.69 11.01 -67.06
C ALA A 217 66.09 11.96 -68.11
#